data_AF-A0A7K8Y563-F1
#
_entry.id   AF-A0A7K8Y563-F1
#
_cell.length_a   1.000
_cell.length_b   1.000
_cell.length_c   1.000
_cell.angle_alpha   90.00
_cell.angle_beta   90.00
_cell.angle_gamma   90.00
#
_symmetry.space_group_name_H-M   'P 1'
#
loop_
_entity.id
_entity.type
_entity.pdbx_description
1 polymer ?
#
loop_
_entity_poly.entity_id
_entity_poly.type
_entity_poly.pdbx_seq_one_letter_code
_entity_poly.pdbx_strand_id
1 'polypeptide(L)' 'ILTARLAKACTINPRQRGFIRSSGCAENLKLLQLLIKKAKKQHRPLGVVFVDLAKAFDSVSHAHILAVLKQKGVDNH' A
#
# COMPACT_ATOMS: atom_id res chain seq x y z
N ILE A 1 -6.88 -7.52 14.18
CA ILE A 1 -6.36 -6.96 15.46
C ILE A 1 -5.04 -6.20 15.23
N LEU A 2 -4.02 -6.81 14.62
CA LEU A 2 -2.72 -6.19 14.36
C LEU A 2 -2.79 -4.87 13.56
N THR A 3 -3.46 -4.83 12.40
CA THR A 3 -3.58 -3.59 11.62
C THR A 3 -4.22 -2.45 12.42
N ALA A 4 -5.24 -2.75 13.24
CA ALA A 4 -5.92 -1.73 14.04
C ALA A 4 -5.00 -1.14 15.13
N ARG A 5 -4.10 -1.95 15.69
CA ARG A 5 -3.08 -1.49 16.65
C ARG A 5 -1.99 -0.68 15.93
N LEU A 6 -1.49 -1.20 14.81
CA LEU A 6 -0.45 -0.56 14.02
C LEU A 6 -0.90 0.80 13.45
N ALA A 7 -2.14 0.91 13.00
CA ALA A 7 -2.71 2.16 12.51
C ALA A 7 -2.84 3.25 13.59
N LYS A 8 -2.93 2.88 14.87
CA LYS A 8 -2.88 3.82 16.00
C LYS A 8 -1.46 4.28 16.31
N ALA A 9 -0.49 3.38 16.16
CA ALA A 9 0.91 3.65 16.51
C ALA A 9 1.70 4.32 15.38
N CYS A 10 1.31 4.11 14.11
CA CYS A 10 1.95 4.75 12.97
C CYS A 10 0.96 5.13 11.88
N THR A 11 1.25 6.24 11.20
CA THR A 11 0.48 6.67 10.04
C THR A 11 0.76 5.75 8.85
N ILE A 12 -0.28 5.02 8.43
CA ILE A 12 -0.25 4.24 7.19
C ILE A 12 -0.43 5.20 6.00
N ASN A 13 0.18 4.88 4.87
CA ASN A 13 0.00 5.66 3.65
C ASN A 13 -1.50 5.78 3.31
N PRO A 14 -2.04 6.99 3.06
CA PRO A 14 -3.46 7.20 2.78
C PRO A 14 -3.94 6.49 1.50
N ARG A 15 -3.01 6.09 0.61
CA ARG A 15 -3.29 5.31 -0.60
C ARG A 15 -3.25 3.79 -0.38
N GLN A 16 -2.86 3.30 0.81
CA GLN A 16 -2.96 1.88 1.11
C GLN A 16 -4.44 1.48 1.14
N ARG A 17 -4.77 0.39 0.46
CA ARG A 17 -6.10 -0.23 0.46
C ARG A 17 -6.09 -1.67 0.96
N GLY A 18 -4.93 -2.33 0.90
CA GLY A 18 -4.74 -3.66 1.48
C GLY A 18 -4.71 -3.62 3.00
N PHE A 19 -5.34 -4.61 3.63
CA PHE A 19 -5.34 -4.86 5.07
C PHE A 19 -5.88 -3.71 5.95
N ILE A 20 -6.54 -2.71 5.38
CA ILE A 20 -7.22 -1.63 6.12
C ILE A 20 -8.75 -1.77 6.02
N ARG A 21 -9.48 -1.09 6.91
CA ARG A 21 -10.95 -0.99 6.83
C ARG A 21 -11.33 0.08 5.80
N SER A 22 -11.34 -0.28 4.53
CA SER A 22 -11.82 0.57 3.43
C SER A 22 -12.62 -0.25 2.42
N SER A 23 -13.11 0.39 1.36
CA SER A 23 -13.79 -0.21 0.20
C SER A 23 -12.92 -1.21 -0.61
N GLY A 24 -11.77 -1.64 -0.08
CA GLY A 24 -10.85 -2.58 -0.70
C GLY A 24 -10.28 -2.10 -2.03
N CYS A 25 -10.15 -3.03 -2.98
CA CYS A 25 -9.52 -2.78 -4.28
C CYS A 25 -10.40 -1.99 -5.27
N ALA A 26 -11.70 -1.84 -5.00
CA ALA A 26 -12.63 -1.16 -5.89
C ALA A 26 -12.24 0.30 -6.16
N GLU A 27 -11.73 0.99 -5.13
CA GLU A 27 -11.22 2.36 -5.27
C GLU A 27 -9.99 2.43 -6.19
N ASN A 28 -9.04 1.51 -6.05
CA ASN A 28 -7.86 1.46 -6.91
C ASN A 28 -8.24 1.20 -8.38
N LEU A 29 -9.18 0.29 -8.60
CA LEU A 29 -9.70 0.01 -9.95
C LEU A 29 -10.40 1.24 -10.53
N LYS A 30 -11.23 1.92 -9.75
CA LYS A 30 -11.91 3.14 -10.18
C LYS A 30 -10.91 4.24 -10.53
N LEU A 31 -9.88 4.44 -9.71
CA LEU A 31 -8.83 5.43 -9.94
C LEU A 31 -8.06 5.12 -11.22
N LEU A 32 -7.67 3.85 -11.45
CA LEU A 32 -7.02 3.42 -12.68
C LEU A 32 -7.89 3.68 -13.91
N GLN A 33 -9.19 3.33 -13.85
CA GLN A 33 -10.13 3.61 -14.94
C GLN A 33 -10.24 5.11 -15.24
N LEU A 34 -10.27 5.97 -14.21
CA LEU A 34 -10.32 7.42 -14.39
C LEU A 34 -9.04 7.97 -15.02
N LEU A 35 -7.87 7.46 -14.61
CA LEU A 35 -6.58 7.84 -15.20
C LEU A 35 -6.53 7.48 -16.69
N ILE A 36 -6.93 6.25 -17.04
CA ILE A 36 -7.01 5.80 -18.44
C ILE A 36 -7.95 6.69 -19.25
N LYS A 37 -9.17 6.97 -18.73
CA LYS A 37 -10.15 7.83 -19.40
C LYS A 37 -9.61 9.24 -19.62
N LYS A 38 -8.93 9.81 -18.62
CA LYS A 38 -8.32 11.14 -18.71
C LYS A 38 -7.20 11.19 -19.74
N ALA A 39 -6.31 10.21 -19.74
CA ALA A 39 -5.21 10.11 -20.71
C ALA A 39 -5.74 10.05 -22.15
N LYS A 40 -6.76 9.21 -22.40
CA LYS A 40 -7.46 9.12 -23.69
C LYS A 40 -8.08 10.46 -24.09
N LYS A 41 -8.83 11.11 -23.20
CA LYS A 41 -9.46 12.42 -23.46
C LYS A 41 -8.43 13.51 -23.81
N GLN A 42 -7.25 13.44 -23.24
CA GLN A 42 -6.19 14.45 -23.42
C GLN A 42 -5.19 14.09 -24.52
N HIS A 43 -5.35 12.95 -25.20
CA HIS A 43 -4.38 12.43 -26.16
C HIS A 43 -2.95 12.36 -25.60
N ARG A 44 -2.82 11.98 -24.33
CA ARG A 44 -1.52 11.84 -23.64
C ARG A 44 -1.20 10.37 -23.38
N PRO A 45 0.06 9.95 -23.51
CA PRO A 45 0.47 8.60 -23.13
C PRO A 45 0.33 8.38 -21.62
N LEU A 46 0.02 7.14 -21.23
CA LEU A 46 -0.07 6.70 -19.83
C LEU A 46 0.64 5.35 -19.70
N GLY A 47 1.69 5.29 -18.87
CA GLY A 47 2.32 4.04 -18.45
C GLY A 47 1.75 3.57 -17.11
N VAL A 48 1.53 2.26 -16.97
CA VAL A 48 1.09 1.63 -15.72
C VAL A 48 2.00 0.44 -15.44
N VAL A 49 2.58 0.38 -14.24
CA VAL A 49 3.46 -0.70 -13.80
C VAL A 49 2.78 -1.43 -12.64
N PHE A 50 2.62 -2.74 -12.78
CA PHE A 50 2.15 -3.62 -11.71
C PHE A 50 3.36 -4.30 -11.08
N VAL A 51 3.52 -4.14 -9.76
CA VAL A 51 4.62 -4.73 -8.99
C VAL A 51 4.04 -5.71 -8.00
N ASP A 52 4.64 -6.90 -7.89
CA ASP A 52 4.26 -7.95 -6.96
C ASP A 52 5.48 -8.53 -6.24
N LEU A 53 5.28 -9.01 -5.02
CA LEU A 53 6.33 -9.62 -4.19
C LEU A 53 6.04 -11.11 -3.99
N ALA A 54 6.87 -11.96 -4.59
CA ALA A 54 6.75 -13.41 -4.44
C ALA A 54 6.89 -13.84 -2.97
N LYS A 55 5.93 -14.62 -2.49
CA LYS A 55 5.89 -15.17 -1.12
C LYS A 55 6.10 -14.10 -0.03
N ALA A 56 5.50 -12.91 -0.16
CA ALA A 56 5.78 -11.77 0.72
C ALA A 56 5.73 -12.07 2.24
N PHE A 57 4.86 -12.99 2.69
CA PHE A 57 4.79 -13.38 4.10
C PHE A 57 5.94 -14.30 4.55
N ASP A 58 6.50 -15.08 3.64
CA ASP A 58 7.62 -15.98 3.92
C ASP A 58 8.98 -15.31 3.65
N SER A 59 9.04 -14.39 2.68
CA SER A 59 10.28 -13.82 2.15
C SER A 59 10.74 -12.55 2.85
N VAL A 60 9.84 -11.82 3.51
CA VAL A 60 10.20 -10.64 4.29
C VAL A 60 10.78 -11.08 5.63
N SER A 61 12.07 -10.80 5.86
CA SER A 61 12.75 -11.20 7.09
C SER A 61 12.24 -10.47 8.33
N HIS A 62 12.21 -11.16 9.47
CA HIS A 62 11.86 -10.57 10.76
C HIS A 62 12.79 -9.42 11.15
N ALA A 63 14.09 -9.52 10.84
CA ALA A 63 15.05 -8.45 11.06
C ALA A 63 14.67 -7.17 10.30
N HIS A 64 14.20 -7.30 9.05
CA HIS A 64 13.71 -6.17 8.28
C HIS A 64 12.45 -5.55 8.90
N ILE A 65 11.49 -6.37 9.35
CA ILE A 65 10.27 -5.89 10.01
C ILE A 65 10.63 -5.08 11.27
N LEU A 66 11.51 -5.60 12.13
CA LEU A 66 11.95 -4.92 13.35
C LEU A 66 12.65 -3.59 13.06
N ALA A 67 13.55 -3.57 12.07
CA ALA A 67 14.23 -2.35 11.64
C ALA A 67 13.24 -1.25 11.19
N VAL A 68 12.20 -1.64 10.43
CA VAL A 68 11.14 -0.70 10.01
C VAL A 68 10.31 -0.22 11.19
N LEU A 69 9.95 -1.09 12.13
CA LEU A 69 9.19 -0.70 13.33
C LEU A 69 9.97 0.31 14.17
N LYS A 70 11.28 0.11 14.33
CA LYS A 70 12.19 1.05 14.99
C LYS A 70 12.27 2.38 14.26
N GLN A 71 12.46 2.35 12.94
CA GLN A 71 12.47 3.57 12.12
C GLN A 71 11.16 4.36 12.21
N LYS A 72 10.04 3.66 12.37
CA LYS A 72 8.71 4.27 12.52
C LYS A 72 8.39 4.71 13.95
N GLY A 73 9.29 4.49 14.91
CA GLY A 73 9.07 4.82 16.33
C GLY A 73 7.97 4.00 17.00
N VAL A 74 7.64 2.84 16.44
CA VAL A 74 6.58 1.94 16.95
C VAL A 74 7.16 0.92 17.93
N ASP A 75 8.46 0.65 17.83
CA ASP A 75 9.20 -0.26 18.70
C ASP A 75 10.57 0.34 19.05
N ASN A 76 10.98 0.22 20.31
CA ASN A 76 12.21 0.80 20.86
C ASN A 76 13.23 -0.25 21.31
N HIS A 77 13.01 -1.54 21.01
CA HIS A 77 14.01 -2.59 21.25
C HIS A 77 15.35 -2.32 20.52
#